data_AF-R7S5N8-F1
#
_entry.id   AF-R7S5N8-F1
#
_cell.length_a   1.000
_cell.length_b   1.000
_cell.length_c   1.000
_cell.angle_alpha   90.00
_cell.angle_beta   90.00
_cell.angle_gamma   90.00
#
_symmetry.space_group_name_H-M   'P 1'
#
loop_
_entity.id
_entity.type
_entity.pdbx_description
1 polymer ?
#
loop_
_entity_poly.entity_id
_entity_poly.type
_entity_poly.pdbx_seq_one_letter_code
_entity_poly.pdbx_strand_id
1 'polypeptide(L)'
;MRKSARAYTRVVLRLRAQVEAAARVRAKHGFVQSPVGEPGAGPPTAWAPNQGAPTAQARRQFSRSSSRAPSPTDTEDYAVSRTGHSRSRSRVSNRAPQSVAEKRTTGGAFRSPLFKPGRAALLRVFVPSREGSWLSDESVVRCEEELRKAAAGMRGMGLLKVGDVVWDVAVGEEGNVGRLVWDGAYLIDLDYTYSRTGDVPKYLHSLAFPPSYFHRVIRSAPAPTPAPPPSSSPGTHTDNSAGTANPIVHVDLRPWADEICGSVRLMQDRLRTEGRRTVVRWVHRARFHIRGGGEGGIPIPGTDAVVDRGWYGAVVVEAEGTNEGLAELRARCGVERHPRYGEAEWEERKVFRILRERSRPGEIWIRTVGEKERLM
;
A
#
# COMPACT_ATOMS: atom_id res chain seq x y z
N MET A 1 -7.47 20.64 -19.44
CA MET A 1 -6.91 21.43 -18.32
C MET A 1 -7.86 21.53 -17.10
N ARG A 2 -8.39 20.43 -16.53
CA ARG A 2 -9.23 20.49 -15.30
C ARG A 2 -9.11 19.30 -14.33
N LYS A 3 -8.11 18.41 -14.47
CA LYS A 3 -8.09 17.13 -13.71
C LYS A 3 -7.17 17.13 -12.48
N SER A 4 -6.06 17.87 -12.47
CA SER A 4 -5.16 17.94 -11.28
C SER A 4 -5.71 18.75 -10.09
N ALA A 5 -6.72 19.62 -10.27
CA ALA A 5 -7.27 20.44 -9.18
C ALA A 5 -8.44 19.77 -8.40
N ARG A 6 -8.85 18.54 -8.76
CA ARG A 6 -10.07 17.93 -8.23
C ARG A 6 -9.91 17.34 -6.82
N ALA A 7 -8.74 16.79 -6.49
CA ALA A 7 -8.50 16.12 -5.21
C ALA A 7 -8.40 17.10 -4.02
N TYR A 8 -7.64 18.19 -4.18
CA TYR A 8 -7.45 19.19 -3.11
C TYR A 8 -8.73 19.99 -2.84
N THR A 9 -9.45 20.37 -3.89
CA THR A 9 -10.72 21.11 -3.78
C THR A 9 -11.79 20.29 -3.05
N ARG A 10 -11.81 18.97 -3.21
CA ARG A 10 -12.79 18.08 -2.55
C ARG A 10 -12.54 17.91 -1.06
N VAL A 11 -11.29 17.79 -0.61
CA VAL A 11 -10.97 17.75 0.82
C VAL A 11 -11.39 19.05 1.50
N VAL A 12 -11.10 20.19 0.89
CA VAL A 12 -11.49 21.51 1.41
C VAL A 12 -13.01 21.68 1.43
N LEU A 13 -13.72 21.28 0.36
CA LEU A 13 -15.18 21.34 0.31
C LEU A 13 -15.84 20.39 1.32
N ARG A 14 -15.28 19.20 1.56
CA ARG A 14 -15.76 18.27 2.59
C ARG A 14 -15.50 18.78 4.00
N LEU A 15 -14.32 19.32 4.29
CA LEU A 15 -14.02 19.97 5.57
C LEU A 15 -14.97 21.14 5.82
N ARG A 16 -15.26 21.95 4.79
CA ARG A 16 -16.23 23.04 4.88
C ARG A 16 -17.65 22.52 5.14
N ALA A 17 -18.10 21.50 4.42
CA ALA A 17 -19.40 20.87 4.64
C ALA A 17 -19.51 20.23 6.04
N GLN A 18 -18.42 19.69 6.58
CA GLN A 18 -18.36 19.12 7.93
C GLN A 18 -18.39 20.19 9.01
N VAL A 19 -17.68 21.31 8.83
CA VAL A 19 -17.77 22.48 9.73
C VAL A 19 -19.19 23.03 9.72
N GLU A 20 -19.83 23.13 8.55
CA GLU A 20 -21.21 23.58 8.41
C GLU A 20 -22.21 22.58 9.01
N ALA A 21 -22.00 21.27 8.87
CA ALA A 21 -22.83 20.23 9.49
C ALA A 21 -22.66 20.21 11.02
N ALA A 22 -21.44 20.34 11.54
CA ALA A 22 -21.15 20.46 12.97
C ALA A 22 -21.76 21.73 13.55
N ALA A 23 -21.69 22.86 12.83
CA ALA A 23 -22.37 24.10 13.20
C ALA A 23 -23.90 23.94 13.23
N ARG A 24 -24.48 23.21 12.28
CA ARG A 24 -25.94 22.89 12.27
C ARG A 24 -26.35 21.99 13.43
N VAL A 25 -25.55 20.99 13.77
CA VAL A 25 -25.79 20.12 14.94
C VAL A 25 -25.68 20.93 16.23
N ARG A 26 -24.68 21.82 16.33
CA ARG A 26 -24.49 22.73 17.47
C ARG A 26 -25.65 23.73 17.60
N ALA A 27 -26.17 24.23 16.48
CA ALA A 27 -27.36 25.11 16.46
C ALA A 27 -28.65 24.36 16.85
N LYS A 28 -28.79 23.08 16.47
CA LYS A 28 -29.94 22.24 16.85
C LYS A 28 -29.93 21.80 18.30
N HIS A 29 -28.76 21.65 18.91
CA HIS A 29 -28.60 21.21 20.30
C HIS A 29 -28.62 22.34 21.34
N GLY A 30 -28.95 23.58 20.95
CA GLY A 30 -29.38 24.64 21.87
C GLY A 30 -28.52 24.79 23.13
N PHE A 31 -27.20 24.66 23.02
CA PHE A 31 -26.33 24.73 24.18
C PHE A 31 -26.08 26.19 24.54
N VAL A 32 -26.81 26.65 25.56
CA VAL A 32 -26.56 27.89 26.27
C VAL A 32 -25.18 27.78 26.95
N GLN A 33 -24.17 28.42 26.38
CA GLN A 33 -23.01 28.85 27.15
C GLN A 33 -23.17 30.35 27.41
N SER A 34 -23.43 30.70 28.66
CA SER A 34 -23.15 32.05 29.14
C SER A 34 -21.64 32.29 29.13
N PRO A 35 -21.18 33.51 28.80
CA PRO A 35 -19.77 33.87 28.85
C PRO A 35 -19.36 34.24 30.28
N VAL A 36 -18.06 34.16 30.58
CA VAL A 36 -17.24 35.08 31.40
C VAL A 36 -16.03 34.34 31.99
N GLY A 37 -14.83 34.87 31.74
CA GLY A 37 -13.66 34.68 32.62
C GLY A 37 -12.33 34.29 31.97
N GLU A 38 -11.64 35.23 31.33
CA GLU A 38 -10.17 35.26 31.20
C GLU A 38 -9.54 35.92 32.47
N PRO A 39 -8.20 36.04 32.64
CA PRO A 39 -7.14 35.03 32.70
C PRO A 39 -6.26 35.22 33.97
N GLY A 40 -5.51 34.21 34.44
CA GLY A 40 -4.53 34.46 35.51
C GLY A 40 -3.70 33.29 36.03
N ALA A 41 -2.38 33.48 35.99
CA ALA A 41 -1.34 32.97 36.88
C ALA A 41 -0.83 31.51 36.74
N GLY A 42 0.35 31.39 36.11
CA GLY A 42 1.58 30.88 36.76
C GLY A 42 1.78 29.36 36.97
N PRO A 43 3.00 28.82 36.72
CA PRO A 43 3.31 27.40 36.90
C PRO A 43 3.94 27.10 38.29
N PRO A 44 3.98 25.82 38.71
CA PRO A 44 5.07 25.38 39.58
C PRO A 44 5.80 24.13 39.08
N THR A 45 7.11 24.34 38.94
CA THR A 45 8.29 23.61 39.45
C THR A 45 8.18 22.15 39.94
N ALA A 46 9.20 21.40 39.53
CA ALA A 46 9.60 20.04 39.91
C ALA A 46 10.01 19.86 41.39
N TRP A 47 9.93 18.60 41.89
CA TRP A 47 11.08 17.89 42.50
C TRP A 47 10.78 16.40 42.80
N ALA A 48 11.87 15.65 42.95
CA ALA A 48 12.05 14.20 42.84
C ALA A 48 11.53 13.36 44.04
N PRO A 49 11.73 12.02 44.02
CA PRO A 49 12.91 11.53 44.74
C PRO A 49 13.69 10.40 44.05
N ASN A 50 14.97 10.33 44.41
CA ASN A 50 15.97 9.33 44.04
C ASN A 50 16.25 8.44 45.27
N GLN A 51 16.45 7.12 45.08
CA GLN A 51 17.49 6.31 45.75
C GLN A 51 17.30 4.81 45.50
N GLY A 52 18.38 4.14 45.07
CA GLY A 52 18.52 2.68 45.13
C GLY A 52 19.36 2.03 44.01
N ALA A 53 20.69 2.20 44.05
CA ALA A 53 21.68 1.32 43.39
C ALA A 53 21.90 0.05 44.25
N PRO A 54 22.68 -1.01 43.88
CA PRO A 54 23.67 -1.16 42.78
C PRO A 54 23.43 -2.47 41.95
N THR A 55 24.18 -2.91 40.92
CA THR A 55 25.61 -3.22 40.81
C THR A 55 25.91 -3.69 39.37
N ALA A 56 27.20 -3.78 39.04
CA ALA A 56 27.76 -3.81 37.70
C ALA A 56 27.98 -5.20 37.07
N GLN A 57 28.25 -5.17 35.75
CA GLN A 57 29.18 -6.01 34.96
C GLN A 57 28.85 -7.51 34.78
N ALA A 58 28.67 -7.93 33.51
CA ALA A 58 29.72 -8.53 32.68
C ALA A 58 29.15 -9.43 31.56
N ARG A 59 29.58 -9.12 30.33
CA ARG A 59 30.10 -10.02 29.29
C ARG A 59 29.52 -11.45 29.11
N ARG A 60 29.18 -11.66 27.82
CA ARG A 60 29.60 -12.74 26.91
C ARG A 60 28.63 -13.90 26.63
N GLN A 61 28.51 -14.10 25.32
CA GLN A 61 28.58 -15.35 24.57
C GLN A 61 27.29 -16.01 24.05
N PHE A 62 27.32 -16.09 22.71
CA PHE A 62 26.61 -16.96 21.79
C PHE A 62 26.27 -18.36 22.33
N SER A 63 25.08 -18.83 22.00
CA SER A 63 24.90 -20.19 21.48
C SER A 63 23.78 -20.22 20.44
N ARG A 64 24.16 -20.75 19.28
CA ARG A 64 23.31 -21.13 18.15
C ARG A 64 22.30 -22.19 18.59
N SER A 65 21.05 -22.06 18.17
CA SER A 65 20.14 -23.21 18.01
C SER A 65 19.59 -23.20 16.59
N SER A 66 20.12 -24.14 15.81
CA SER A 66 19.57 -24.66 14.57
C SER A 66 18.12 -25.10 14.76
N SER A 67 17.24 -24.68 13.86
CA SER A 67 15.95 -25.35 13.63
C SER A 67 15.56 -25.20 12.16
N ARG A 68 16.04 -26.16 11.36
CA ARG A 68 15.35 -26.60 10.14
C ARG A 68 14.03 -27.24 10.54
N ALA A 69 12.94 -26.84 9.90
CA ALA A 69 11.78 -27.67 9.51
C ALA A 69 10.77 -26.77 8.75
N PRO A 70 9.73 -27.33 8.11
CA PRO A 70 9.77 -28.22 6.95
C PRO A 70 8.95 -27.62 5.78
N SER A 71 9.27 -28.02 4.56
CA SER A 71 8.43 -27.72 3.38
C SER A 71 7.12 -28.53 3.43
N PRO A 72 5.95 -27.92 3.18
CA PRO A 72 4.81 -28.62 2.62
C PRO A 72 4.74 -28.28 1.13
N THR A 73 5.15 -29.25 0.32
CA THR A 73 4.71 -29.41 -1.07
C THR A 73 3.26 -29.89 -1.03
N ASP A 74 2.30 -28.99 -1.29
CA ASP A 74 0.96 -29.37 -1.73
C ASP A 74 0.84 -28.99 -3.21
N THR A 75 1.19 -29.95 -4.05
CA THR A 75 0.75 -30.04 -5.43
C THR A 75 -0.67 -30.59 -5.44
N GLU A 76 -1.66 -29.74 -5.71
CA GLU A 76 -2.96 -30.19 -6.20
C GLU A 76 -3.14 -29.67 -7.63
N ASP A 77 -2.83 -30.57 -8.57
CA ASP A 77 -3.19 -30.50 -9.97
C ASP A 77 -4.71 -30.69 -10.11
N TYR A 78 -5.38 -29.70 -10.70
CA TYR A 78 -6.73 -29.88 -11.23
C TYR A 78 -6.66 -30.52 -12.62
N ALA A 79 -6.71 -31.85 -12.67
CA ALA A 79 -7.02 -32.59 -13.89
C ALA A 79 -8.51 -32.98 -13.90
N VAL A 80 -9.22 -32.46 -14.89
CA VAL A 80 -10.64 -32.71 -15.15
C VAL A 80 -10.84 -34.14 -15.70
N SER A 81 -11.91 -34.73 -15.18
CA SER A 81 -12.54 -36.05 -15.38
C SER A 81 -12.23 -36.91 -16.61
N ARG A 82 -12.05 -38.21 -16.32
CA ARG A 82 -12.26 -39.37 -17.20
C ARG A 82 -13.76 -39.65 -17.46
N THR A 83 -14.08 -40.05 -18.68
CA THR A 83 -15.18 -40.98 -19.01
C THR A 83 -14.60 -42.37 -19.27
N GLY A 84 -15.26 -43.43 -18.79
CA GLY A 84 -14.96 -44.80 -19.23
C GLY A 84 -15.08 -45.89 -18.16
N HIS A 85 -16.09 -46.75 -18.34
CA HIS A 85 -16.54 -47.87 -17.53
C HIS A 85 -15.51 -48.96 -17.17
N SER A 86 -15.68 -49.63 -16.00
CA SER A 86 -16.16 -51.03 -15.91
C SER A 86 -15.74 -51.75 -14.61
N ARG A 87 -16.75 -52.36 -13.97
CA ARG A 87 -16.81 -53.68 -13.28
C ARG A 87 -15.59 -54.18 -12.47
N SER A 88 -15.83 -54.47 -11.17
CA SER A 88 -16.03 -55.84 -10.64
C SER A 88 -15.48 -56.04 -9.21
N ARG A 89 -16.33 -56.62 -8.37
CA ARG A 89 -16.08 -57.59 -7.27
C ARG A 89 -15.28 -57.20 -6.02
N SER A 90 -16.08 -57.04 -4.95
CA SER A 90 -16.01 -57.76 -3.67
C SER A 90 -14.67 -57.90 -2.94
N ARG A 91 -14.61 -57.34 -1.71
CA ARG A 91 -14.31 -58.11 -0.49
C ARG A 91 -14.66 -57.31 0.76
N VAL A 92 -15.50 -57.92 1.58
CA VAL A 92 -15.83 -57.55 2.94
C VAL A 92 -14.62 -57.86 3.83
N SER A 93 -14.22 -56.91 4.68
CA SER A 93 -13.45 -57.21 5.88
C SER A 93 -13.78 -56.18 6.96
N ASN A 94 -14.40 -56.70 8.03
CA ASN A 94 -14.67 -56.00 9.28
C ASN A 94 -13.36 -55.61 9.98
N ARG A 95 -13.22 -54.34 10.37
CA ARG A 95 -12.43 -53.97 11.55
C ARG A 95 -13.03 -52.77 12.27
N ALA A 96 -13.28 -52.98 13.56
CA ALA A 96 -13.90 -52.09 14.53
C ALA A 96 -13.03 -50.84 14.83
N PRO A 97 -13.59 -49.80 15.50
CA PRO A 97 -13.11 -48.44 15.44
C PRO A 97 -11.94 -48.20 16.40
N GLN A 98 -10.85 -47.61 15.89
CA GLN A 98 -9.83 -47.02 16.75
C GLN A 98 -10.22 -45.57 17.04
N SER A 99 -10.40 -45.32 18.34
CA SER A 99 -10.56 -44.02 18.98
C SER A 99 -9.58 -43.00 18.41
N VAL A 100 -10.12 -42.00 17.70
CA VAL A 100 -9.37 -40.79 17.34
C VAL A 100 -9.19 -40.00 18.63
N ALA A 101 -7.98 -40.08 19.18
CA ALA A 101 -7.56 -39.22 20.27
C ALA A 101 -7.72 -37.76 19.82
N GLU A 102 -8.63 -37.03 20.47
CA GLU A 102 -8.76 -35.59 20.37
C GLU A 102 -7.44 -34.95 20.81
N LYS A 103 -6.59 -34.65 19.82
CA LYS A 103 -5.47 -33.77 20.00
C LYS A 103 -6.06 -32.37 20.11
N ARG A 104 -6.37 -31.96 21.36
CA ARG A 104 -6.65 -30.57 21.74
C ARG A 104 -5.51 -29.69 21.22
N THR A 105 -5.72 -29.09 20.05
CA THR A 105 -4.85 -28.06 19.51
C THR A 105 -5.14 -26.78 20.30
N THR A 106 -4.17 -26.40 21.11
CA THR A 106 -4.05 -25.08 21.70
C THR A 106 -4.20 -23.99 20.63
N GLY A 107 -5.21 -23.13 20.76
CA GLY A 107 -5.25 -21.79 20.16
C GLY A 107 -5.44 -21.73 18.65
N GLY A 108 -6.59 -22.17 18.13
CA GLY A 108 -6.99 -21.90 16.74
C GLY A 108 -7.20 -20.40 16.50
N ALA A 109 -6.14 -19.69 16.10
CA ALA A 109 -6.28 -18.33 15.59
C ALA A 109 -7.24 -18.34 14.39
N PHE A 110 -8.22 -17.45 14.39
CA PHE A 110 -9.19 -17.28 13.30
C PHE A 110 -8.47 -17.14 11.95
N ARG A 111 -8.68 -18.11 11.05
CA ARG A 111 -8.14 -18.11 9.68
C ARG A 111 -9.32 -17.97 8.71
N SER A 112 -9.59 -16.74 8.28
CA SER A 112 -10.57 -16.48 7.22
C SER A 112 -9.85 -16.42 5.86
N PRO A 113 -10.39 -17.05 4.80
CA PRO A 113 -9.86 -16.84 3.44
C PRO A 113 -10.02 -15.38 2.98
N LEU A 114 -10.91 -14.61 3.62
CA LEU A 114 -11.20 -13.20 3.32
C LEU A 114 -10.28 -12.23 4.06
N PHE A 115 -9.67 -12.64 5.19
CA PHE A 115 -8.81 -11.79 5.99
C PHE A 115 -7.42 -12.40 6.16
N LYS A 116 -6.41 -11.73 5.58
CA LYS A 116 -5.00 -12.09 5.73
C LYS A 116 -4.28 -10.94 6.44
N PRO A 117 -3.66 -11.17 7.61
CA PRO A 117 -2.80 -10.17 8.23
C PRO A 117 -1.74 -9.65 7.26
N GLY A 118 -1.46 -8.34 7.28
CA GLY A 118 -0.49 -7.72 6.37
C GLY A 118 -0.99 -7.50 4.94
N ARG A 119 -2.30 -7.57 4.70
CA ARG A 119 -2.95 -7.23 3.43
C ARG A 119 -4.17 -6.35 3.70
N ALA A 120 -4.44 -5.42 2.80
CA ALA A 120 -5.64 -4.60 2.87
C ALA A 120 -6.89 -5.49 2.85
N ALA A 121 -7.84 -5.21 3.75
CA ALA A 121 -9.17 -5.77 3.62
C ALA A 121 -9.86 -5.21 2.36
N LEU A 122 -10.76 -6.00 1.77
CA LEU A 122 -11.65 -5.55 0.71
C LEU A 122 -13.10 -5.74 1.15
N LEU A 123 -13.71 -4.67 1.62
CA LEU A 123 -15.11 -4.66 2.03
C LEU A 123 -15.98 -4.26 0.85
N ARG A 124 -17.14 -4.88 0.73
CA ARG A 124 -18.09 -4.59 -0.34
C ARG A 124 -19.32 -3.93 0.25
N VAL A 125 -19.71 -2.81 -0.33
CA VAL A 125 -20.95 -2.11 -0.03
C VAL A 125 -21.75 -1.98 -1.33
N PHE A 126 -23.06 -1.81 -1.21
CA PHE A 126 -23.92 -1.60 -2.37
C PHE A 126 -24.71 -0.31 -2.15
N VAL A 127 -24.31 0.76 -2.84
CA VAL A 127 -24.96 2.07 -2.75
C VAL A 127 -25.38 2.52 -4.15
N PRO A 128 -26.64 2.32 -4.54
CA PRO A 128 -27.08 2.68 -5.88
C PRO A 128 -27.05 4.21 -6.08
N SER A 129 -26.33 4.66 -7.10
CA SER A 129 -26.33 6.05 -7.53
C SER A 129 -27.52 6.31 -8.45
N ARG A 130 -28.44 7.19 -8.03
CA ARG A 130 -29.66 7.52 -8.80
C ARG A 130 -29.36 8.20 -10.14
N GLU A 131 -28.21 8.86 -10.25
CA GLU A 131 -27.80 9.62 -11.43
C GLU A 131 -26.83 8.86 -12.33
N GLY A 132 -26.42 7.64 -11.93
CA GLY A 132 -25.36 6.88 -12.60
C GLY A 132 -23.99 7.57 -12.54
N SER A 133 -23.87 8.67 -11.78
CA SER A 133 -22.61 9.40 -11.63
C SER A 133 -21.67 8.61 -10.73
N TRP A 134 -20.45 8.38 -11.23
CA TRP A 134 -19.40 7.67 -10.50
C TRP A 134 -18.96 8.49 -9.28
N LEU A 135 -19.11 7.91 -8.07
CA LEU A 135 -18.59 8.46 -6.80
C LEU A 135 -18.95 9.94 -6.57
N SER A 136 -20.24 10.27 -6.63
CA SER A 136 -20.71 11.55 -6.10
C SER A 136 -20.40 11.64 -4.60
N ASP A 137 -20.16 12.85 -4.07
CA ASP A 137 -19.87 13.01 -2.63
C ASP A 137 -21.02 12.45 -1.77
N GLU A 138 -22.26 12.55 -2.24
CA GLU A 138 -23.41 11.93 -1.59
C GLU A 138 -23.33 10.39 -1.56
N SER A 139 -22.89 9.76 -2.66
CA SER A 139 -22.73 8.30 -2.72
C SER A 139 -21.63 7.82 -1.77
N VAL A 140 -20.54 8.56 -1.65
CA VAL A 140 -19.44 8.25 -0.71
C VAL A 140 -19.94 8.36 0.74
N VAL A 141 -20.66 9.41 1.09
CA VAL A 141 -21.25 9.56 2.44
C VAL A 141 -22.20 8.42 2.76
N ARG A 142 -23.04 8.03 1.81
CA ARG A 142 -23.92 6.85 1.96
C ARG A 142 -23.14 5.55 2.14
N CYS A 143 -22.02 5.37 1.43
CA CYS A 143 -21.13 4.23 1.66
C CYS A 143 -20.61 4.22 3.10
N GLU A 144 -20.18 5.37 3.63
CA GLU A 144 -19.75 5.47 5.02
C GLU A 144 -20.88 5.21 6.01
N GLU A 145 -22.11 5.65 5.72
CA GLU A 145 -23.29 5.35 6.53
C GLU A 145 -23.59 3.85 6.56
N GLU A 146 -23.50 3.16 5.43
CA GLU A 146 -23.67 1.70 5.38
C GLU A 146 -22.58 0.98 6.16
N LEU A 147 -21.33 1.44 6.09
CA LEU A 147 -20.25 0.94 6.95
C LEU A 147 -20.55 1.19 8.43
N ARG A 148 -21.03 2.39 8.79
CA ARG A 148 -21.43 2.73 10.17
C ARG A 148 -22.59 1.87 10.67
N LYS A 149 -23.58 1.56 9.83
CA LYS A 149 -24.71 0.68 10.19
C LYS A 149 -24.24 -0.75 10.40
N ALA A 150 -23.44 -1.28 9.48
CA ALA A 150 -22.81 -2.60 9.62
C ALA A 150 -21.92 -2.65 10.89
N ALA A 151 -21.28 -1.52 11.20
CA ALA A 151 -20.45 -1.34 12.37
C ALA A 151 -21.22 -1.23 13.69
N ALA A 152 -22.42 -0.66 13.68
CA ALA A 152 -23.24 -0.46 14.87
C ALA A 152 -23.65 -1.78 15.54
N GLY A 153 -23.72 -2.88 14.77
CA GLY A 153 -23.90 -4.23 15.30
C GLY A 153 -22.60 -4.96 15.70
N MET A 154 -21.43 -4.46 15.28
CA MET A 154 -20.12 -5.13 15.42
C MET A 154 -18.95 -4.16 15.65
N ARG A 155 -18.90 -3.31 16.70
CA ARG A 155 -17.69 -2.48 17.04
C ARG A 155 -17.04 -1.72 15.83
N GLY A 156 -17.76 -1.48 14.74
CA GLY A 156 -17.20 -1.80 13.41
C GLY A 156 -16.72 -0.65 12.53
N MET A 157 -16.37 0.50 13.09
CA MET A 157 -15.38 1.37 12.43
C MET A 157 -14.00 1.17 13.04
N GLY A 158 -13.91 0.70 14.29
CA GLY A 158 -12.64 0.43 14.96
C GLY A 158 -11.92 -0.82 14.45
N LEU A 159 -12.55 -1.61 13.56
CA LEU A 159 -11.93 -2.75 12.90
C LEU A 159 -11.27 -2.39 11.57
N LEU A 160 -11.71 -1.30 10.95
CA LEU A 160 -11.10 -0.77 9.74
C LEU A 160 -9.75 -0.17 10.08
N LYS A 161 -8.71 -0.62 9.37
CA LYS A 161 -7.38 -0.05 9.46
C LYS A 161 -7.18 0.96 8.34
N VAL A 162 -6.38 1.99 8.61
CA VAL A 162 -5.90 2.89 7.56
C VAL A 162 -5.34 2.04 6.41
N GLY A 163 -5.70 2.37 5.18
CA GLY A 163 -5.34 1.63 3.98
C GLY A 163 -6.27 0.46 3.62
N ASP A 164 -7.26 0.10 4.45
CA ASP A 164 -8.28 -0.87 4.02
C ASP A 164 -9.12 -0.30 2.87
N VAL A 165 -9.61 -1.19 2.00
CA VAL A 165 -10.30 -0.80 0.77
C VAL A 165 -11.77 -1.18 0.85
N VAL A 166 -12.61 -0.22 0.48
CA VAL A 166 -14.05 -0.40 0.34
C VAL A 166 -14.40 -0.30 -1.13
N TRP A 167 -15.27 -1.19 -1.60
CA TRP A 167 -15.74 -1.20 -2.97
C TRP A 167 -17.25 -1.09 -3.00
N ASP A 168 -17.74 0.00 -3.57
CA ASP A 168 -19.14 0.13 -3.95
C ASP A 168 -19.42 -0.69 -5.22
N VAL A 169 -19.98 -1.87 -5.01
CA VAL A 169 -20.27 -2.82 -6.09
C VAL A 169 -21.42 -2.36 -7.00
N ALA A 170 -22.19 -1.34 -6.61
CA ALA A 170 -23.26 -0.79 -7.43
C ALA A 170 -22.74 -0.06 -8.68
N VAL A 171 -21.48 0.39 -8.67
CA VAL A 171 -20.87 1.15 -9.77
C VAL A 171 -20.26 0.23 -10.85
N GLY A 172 -20.00 -1.03 -10.52
CA GLY A 172 -19.42 -2.02 -11.45
C GLY A 172 -18.04 -2.55 -11.04
N GLU A 173 -17.51 -3.49 -11.83
CA GLU A 173 -16.24 -4.19 -11.55
C GLU A 173 -15.05 -3.74 -12.43
N GLU A 174 -15.27 -2.83 -13.36
CA GLU A 174 -14.21 -2.39 -14.28
C GLU A 174 -13.04 -1.73 -13.53
N GLY A 175 -11.84 -2.28 -13.68
CA GLY A 175 -10.62 -1.71 -13.06
C GLY A 175 -10.78 -1.54 -11.55
N ASN A 176 -10.58 -0.32 -11.05
CA ASN A 176 -10.85 0.08 -9.66
C ASN A 176 -12.07 1.01 -9.51
N VAL A 177 -12.99 1.00 -10.47
CA VAL A 177 -14.22 1.78 -10.36
C VAL A 177 -14.96 1.39 -9.07
N GLY A 178 -15.42 2.41 -8.34
CA GLY A 178 -16.08 2.26 -7.04
C GLY A 178 -15.17 1.88 -5.86
N ARG A 179 -13.86 1.71 -6.05
CA ARG A 179 -12.93 1.45 -4.94
C ARG A 179 -12.49 2.74 -4.26
N LEU A 180 -12.53 2.72 -2.94
CA LEU A 180 -12.20 3.81 -2.02
C LEU A 180 -11.25 3.27 -0.95
N VAL A 181 -10.34 4.10 -0.45
CA VAL A 181 -9.40 3.75 0.62
C VAL A 181 -9.82 4.42 1.92
N TRP A 182 -9.81 3.67 3.01
CA TRP A 182 -10.05 4.18 4.35
C TRP A 182 -8.80 4.88 4.89
N ASP A 183 -8.91 6.13 5.31
CA ASP A 183 -7.78 6.89 5.87
C ASP A 183 -7.70 6.87 7.40
N GLY A 184 -8.68 6.24 8.06
CA GLY A 184 -8.85 6.25 9.52
C GLY A 184 -10.11 6.97 9.97
N ALA A 185 -10.64 7.88 9.16
CA ALA A 185 -11.84 8.68 9.47
C ALA A 185 -12.85 8.74 8.32
N TYR A 186 -12.39 8.65 7.08
CA TYR A 186 -13.18 8.85 5.86
C TYR A 186 -12.78 7.89 4.74
N LEU A 187 -13.69 7.72 3.79
CA LEU A 187 -13.41 7.07 2.52
C LEU A 187 -12.86 8.08 1.51
N ILE A 188 -11.74 7.72 0.88
CA ILE A 188 -11.05 8.59 -0.05
C ILE A 188 -10.88 7.92 -1.42
N ASP A 189 -11.08 8.72 -2.46
CA ASP A 189 -10.88 8.33 -3.85
C ASP A 189 -9.43 7.90 -4.10
N LEU A 190 -9.23 6.99 -5.06
CA LEU A 190 -7.89 6.68 -5.58
C LEU A 190 -7.28 7.90 -6.31
N ASP A 191 -5.95 7.92 -6.40
CA ASP A 191 -5.21 8.93 -7.15
C ASP A 191 -5.01 8.48 -8.61
N TYR A 192 -5.40 9.34 -9.55
CA TYR A 192 -5.35 9.07 -10.98
C TYR A 192 -4.21 9.81 -11.69
N THR A 193 -3.29 10.43 -10.95
CA THR A 193 -2.20 11.25 -11.51
C THR A 193 -1.27 10.45 -12.41
N TYR A 194 -0.93 9.22 -12.03
CA TYR A 194 0.02 8.35 -12.76
C TYR A 194 -0.59 7.02 -13.23
N SER A 195 -1.88 6.79 -12.96
CA SER A 195 -2.58 5.57 -13.35
C SER A 195 -4.03 5.85 -13.75
N ARG A 196 -4.41 5.35 -14.93
CA ARG A 196 -5.78 5.49 -15.45
C ARG A 196 -6.78 4.68 -14.63
N THR A 197 -6.31 3.61 -14.00
CA THR A 197 -7.13 2.78 -13.11
C THR A 197 -7.15 3.31 -11.67
N GLY A 198 -6.34 4.30 -11.34
CA GLY A 198 -6.18 4.83 -9.98
C GLY A 198 -5.22 4.01 -9.13
N ASP A 199 -4.49 4.68 -8.25
CA ASP A 199 -3.55 4.13 -7.26
C ASP A 199 -3.81 4.68 -5.86
N VAL A 200 -3.05 4.20 -4.88
CA VAL A 200 -3.14 4.64 -3.49
C VAL A 200 -2.80 6.14 -3.41
N PRO A 201 -3.62 6.96 -2.72
CA PRO A 201 -3.36 8.39 -2.58
C PRO A 201 -2.03 8.74 -1.92
N LYS A 202 -1.40 9.82 -2.38
CA LYS A 202 -0.06 10.27 -1.95
C LYS A 202 0.13 10.51 -0.45
N TYR A 203 -0.93 10.88 0.27
CA TYR A 203 -0.85 11.13 1.72
C TYR A 203 -0.81 9.82 2.54
N LEU A 204 -1.15 8.67 1.92
CA LEU A 204 -0.91 7.36 2.52
C LEU A 204 0.51 6.92 2.23
N HIS A 205 1.38 7.12 3.22
CA HIS A 205 2.79 6.84 3.05
C HIS A 205 3.05 5.35 2.80
N SER A 206 3.60 5.00 1.64
CA SER A 206 3.67 3.59 1.21
C SER A 206 4.59 2.73 2.08
N LEU A 207 5.56 3.35 2.76
CA LEU A 207 6.40 2.69 3.76
C LEU A 207 5.63 2.19 4.98
N ALA A 208 4.45 2.74 5.30
CA ALA A 208 3.64 2.32 6.44
C ALA A 208 2.92 0.98 6.21
N PHE A 209 2.96 0.46 4.97
CA PHE A 209 2.31 -0.77 4.56
C PHE A 209 3.35 -1.71 3.94
N PRO A 210 3.20 -3.04 4.08
CA PRO A 210 4.09 -3.95 3.35
C PRO A 210 3.98 -3.68 1.83
N PRO A 211 5.06 -3.88 1.04
CA PRO A 211 5.03 -3.64 -0.42
C PRO A 211 3.91 -4.37 -1.17
N SER A 212 3.42 -5.49 -0.61
CA SER A 212 2.33 -6.31 -1.15
C SER A 212 0.94 -5.98 -0.59
N TYR A 213 0.79 -4.96 0.27
CA TYR A 213 -0.43 -4.71 1.03
C TYR A 213 -1.68 -4.61 0.16
N PHE A 214 -1.58 -3.88 -0.95
CA PHE A 214 -2.68 -3.65 -1.89
C PHE A 214 -2.74 -4.68 -3.03
N HIS A 215 -1.89 -5.71 -3.02
CA HIS A 215 -1.81 -6.71 -4.09
C HIS A 215 -3.16 -7.40 -4.29
N ARG A 216 -3.66 -7.38 -5.55
CA ARG A 216 -4.98 -7.89 -5.98
C ARG A 216 -6.19 -7.23 -5.27
N VAL A 217 -5.99 -6.15 -4.51
CA VAL A 217 -7.07 -5.36 -3.89
C VAL A 217 -7.28 -4.09 -4.71
N ILE A 218 -6.20 -3.34 -4.91
CA ILE A 218 -6.13 -2.26 -5.89
C ILE A 218 -5.42 -2.82 -7.12
N ARG A 219 -6.11 -2.78 -8.26
CA ARG A 219 -5.58 -3.21 -9.56
C ARG A 219 -4.65 -2.12 -10.06
N SER A 220 -3.45 -2.47 -10.48
CA SER A 220 -2.54 -1.52 -11.09
C SER A 220 -2.68 -1.62 -12.61
N ALA A 221 -2.60 -0.49 -13.31
CA ALA A 221 -2.47 -0.51 -14.75
C ALA A 221 -1.03 -0.84 -15.15
N PRO A 222 -0.80 -1.49 -16.31
CA PRO A 222 0.53 -1.49 -16.91
C PRO A 222 0.97 -0.05 -17.16
N ALA A 223 2.28 0.19 -17.10
CA ALA A 223 2.82 1.52 -17.37
C ALA A 223 2.42 1.96 -18.79
N PRO A 224 2.12 3.25 -19.02
CA PRO A 224 1.80 3.74 -20.35
C PRO A 224 3.00 3.49 -21.28
N THR A 225 2.85 2.60 -22.26
CA THR A 225 3.82 2.46 -23.33
C THR A 225 3.66 3.65 -24.28
N PRO A 226 4.77 4.28 -24.73
CA PRO A 226 4.68 5.29 -25.78
C PRO A 226 4.04 4.65 -27.02
N ALA A 227 3.09 5.38 -27.63
CA ALA A 227 2.35 4.88 -28.79
C ALA A 227 3.33 4.39 -29.87
N PRO A 228 3.06 3.23 -30.51
CA PRO A 228 3.88 2.78 -31.62
C PRO A 228 3.83 3.80 -32.76
N PRO A 229 4.89 3.88 -33.60
CA PRO A 229 4.90 4.76 -34.75
C PRO A 229 3.69 4.49 -35.67
N PRO A 230 3.19 5.50 -36.41
CA PRO A 230 1.92 5.46 -37.14
C PRO A 230 1.88 4.48 -38.34
N SER A 231 2.85 3.56 -38.47
CA SER A 231 2.95 2.62 -39.59
C SER A 231 2.56 1.17 -39.23
N SER A 232 2.16 0.86 -38.00
CA SER A 232 1.65 -0.47 -37.65
C SER A 232 0.13 -0.52 -37.78
N SER A 233 -0.36 -1.38 -38.69
CA SER A 233 -1.77 -1.65 -38.96
C SER A 233 -2.60 -1.88 -37.67
N PRO A 234 -3.91 -1.57 -37.68
CA PRO A 234 -4.78 -1.78 -36.54
C PRO A 234 -5.09 -3.28 -36.41
N GLY A 235 -4.16 -4.02 -35.82
CA GLY A 235 -4.30 -5.43 -35.49
C GLY A 235 -3.85 -5.64 -34.05
N THR A 236 -4.79 -5.95 -33.17
CA THR A 236 -4.60 -6.72 -31.93
C THR A 236 -3.22 -6.56 -31.25
N HIS A 237 -2.94 -5.36 -30.75
CA HIS A 237 -1.79 -5.12 -29.86
C HIS A 237 -2.10 -5.69 -28.47
N THR A 238 -1.98 -7.00 -28.31
CA THR A 238 -1.54 -7.57 -27.04
C THR A 238 -0.04 -7.36 -26.97
N ASP A 239 0.38 -6.17 -26.52
CA ASP A 239 1.77 -5.96 -26.08
C ASP A 239 2.03 -6.96 -24.95
N ASN A 240 2.64 -8.09 -25.28
CA ASN A 240 3.14 -9.09 -24.35
C ASN A 240 4.42 -8.62 -23.64
N SER A 241 4.46 -7.35 -23.21
CA SER A 241 4.75 -7.25 -21.79
C SER A 241 3.55 -7.92 -21.15
N ALA A 242 3.68 -9.19 -20.75
CA ALA A 242 2.80 -9.80 -19.76
C ALA A 242 2.96 -8.98 -18.47
N GLY A 243 2.45 -7.75 -18.54
CA GLY A 243 3.06 -6.57 -18.00
C GLY A 243 2.61 -6.54 -16.58
N THR A 244 3.48 -7.03 -15.70
CA THR A 244 3.18 -7.06 -14.28
C THR A 244 2.69 -5.68 -13.89
N ALA A 245 1.40 -5.62 -13.60
CA ALA A 245 0.72 -4.44 -13.14
C ALA A 245 1.42 -4.00 -11.85
N ASN A 246 2.31 -3.04 -12.01
CA ASN A 246 3.29 -2.65 -11.00
C ASN A 246 2.77 -1.40 -10.30
N PRO A 247 2.52 -1.46 -8.98
CA PRO A 247 1.81 -0.40 -8.26
C PRO A 247 2.68 0.85 -8.12
N ILE A 248 2.04 2.01 -8.16
CA ILE A 248 2.64 3.27 -7.74
C ILE A 248 2.73 3.30 -6.22
N VAL A 249 3.84 3.83 -5.72
CA VAL A 249 4.11 4.04 -4.30
C VAL A 249 4.75 5.41 -4.08
N HIS A 250 4.50 5.95 -2.89
CA HIS A 250 5.03 7.22 -2.43
C HIS A 250 6.06 6.97 -1.33
N VAL A 251 7.33 7.20 -1.64
CA VAL A 251 8.49 6.91 -0.77
C VAL A 251 9.42 8.12 -0.76
N ASP A 252 9.74 8.64 0.43
CA ASP A 252 10.77 9.66 0.60
C ASP A 252 12.15 9.02 0.72
N LEU A 253 13.06 9.31 -0.21
CA LEU A 253 14.41 8.73 -0.24
C LEU A 253 15.45 9.50 0.57
N ARG A 254 15.13 10.71 1.07
CA ARG A 254 16.08 11.55 1.83
C ARG A 254 16.80 10.82 2.97
N PRO A 255 16.14 9.98 3.78
CA PRO A 255 16.82 9.29 4.88
C PRO A 255 17.97 8.37 4.44
N TRP A 256 18.03 8.01 3.14
CA TRP A 256 19.03 7.11 2.57
C TRP A 256 19.89 7.76 1.48
N ALA A 257 19.89 9.09 1.40
CA ALA A 257 20.55 9.85 0.34
C ALA A 257 22.03 9.46 0.16
N ASP A 258 22.80 9.42 1.26
CA ASP A 258 24.23 9.10 1.22
C ASP A 258 24.49 7.68 0.68
N GLU A 259 23.68 6.70 1.08
CA GLU A 259 23.82 5.31 0.63
C GLU A 259 23.43 5.17 -0.85
N ILE A 260 22.39 5.86 -1.29
CA ILE A 260 21.94 5.89 -2.68
C ILE A 260 23.01 6.54 -3.56
N CYS A 261 23.49 7.73 -3.20
CA CYS A 261 24.48 8.46 -3.96
C CYS A 261 25.85 7.78 -3.98
N GLY A 262 26.24 7.09 -2.90
CA GLY A 262 27.47 6.30 -2.86
C GLY A 262 27.41 4.98 -3.64
N SER A 263 26.21 4.44 -3.89
CA SER A 263 26.02 3.14 -4.56
C SER A 263 25.56 3.23 -6.02
N VAL A 264 25.16 4.42 -6.50
CA VAL A 264 24.61 4.59 -7.85
C VAL A 264 25.64 4.23 -8.93
N ARG A 265 25.23 3.39 -9.88
CA ARG A 265 26.06 2.98 -11.03
C ARG A 265 25.23 2.95 -12.30
N LEU A 266 25.85 3.30 -13.42
CA LEU A 266 25.28 3.08 -14.75
C LEU A 266 25.45 1.60 -15.13
N MET A 267 24.37 0.92 -15.48
CA MET A 267 24.36 -0.48 -15.87
C MET A 267 23.66 -0.70 -17.20
N GLN A 268 24.14 -1.69 -17.94
CA GLN A 268 23.58 -2.15 -19.19
C GLN A 268 22.67 -3.36 -18.91
N ASP A 269 21.36 -3.16 -19.00
CA ASP A 269 20.38 -4.24 -18.92
C ASP A 269 20.06 -4.77 -20.33
N ARG A 270 20.04 -6.09 -20.49
CA ARG A 270 19.67 -6.78 -21.74
C ARG A 270 18.31 -7.44 -21.56
N LEU A 271 17.29 -6.83 -22.12
CA LEU A 271 15.91 -7.33 -22.09
C LEU A 271 15.67 -8.18 -23.34
N ARG A 272 15.22 -9.42 -23.15
CA ARG A 272 14.75 -10.26 -24.27
C ARG A 272 13.29 -9.93 -24.53
N THR A 273 12.98 -9.43 -25.72
CA THR A 273 11.61 -9.28 -26.20
C THR A 273 11.14 -10.56 -26.90
N GLU A 274 9.83 -10.78 -26.93
CA GLU A 274 9.23 -11.88 -27.70
C GLU A 274 9.68 -11.79 -29.16
N GLY A 275 10.28 -12.87 -29.68
CA GLY A 275 10.89 -12.88 -31.02
C GLY A 275 12.43 -12.77 -31.08
N ARG A 276 13.15 -13.21 -30.04
CA ARG A 276 14.63 -13.34 -29.98
C ARG A 276 15.44 -12.03 -30.13
N ARG A 277 14.81 -10.86 -30.22
CA ARG A 277 15.54 -9.59 -30.19
C ARG A 277 15.97 -9.27 -28.77
N THR A 278 17.22 -8.83 -28.61
CA THR A 278 17.73 -8.34 -27.34
C THR A 278 17.75 -6.82 -27.41
N VAL A 279 16.94 -6.18 -26.59
CA VAL A 279 16.96 -4.73 -26.41
C VAL A 279 17.94 -4.42 -25.29
N VAL A 280 18.92 -3.58 -25.61
CA VAL A 280 19.84 -3.03 -24.62
C VAL A 280 19.24 -1.75 -24.07
N ARG A 281 19.14 -1.65 -22.74
CA ARG A 281 18.75 -0.43 -22.04
C ARG A 281 19.82 -0.07 -21.02
N TRP A 282 20.18 1.21 -20.96
CA TRP A 282 21.02 1.73 -19.89
C TRP A 282 20.14 2.21 -18.74
N VAL A 283 20.53 1.87 -17.51
CA VAL A 283 19.82 2.26 -16.28
C VAL A 283 20.81 2.72 -15.21
N HIS A 284 20.45 3.77 -14.48
CA HIS A 284 21.11 4.05 -13.21
C HIS A 284 20.48 3.19 -12.13
N ARG A 285 21.29 2.40 -11.42
CA ARG A 285 20.83 1.59 -10.30
C ARG A 285 21.58 1.99 -9.04
N ALA A 286 20.84 2.20 -7.98
CA ALA A 286 21.37 2.42 -6.63
C ALA A 286 20.73 1.42 -5.67
N ARG A 287 21.37 1.21 -4.52
CA ARG A 287 20.89 0.31 -3.49
C ARG A 287 21.05 0.96 -2.13
N PHE A 288 20.01 0.87 -1.31
CA PHE A 288 20.07 1.27 0.09
C PHE A 288 19.44 0.22 1.00
N HIS A 289 19.67 0.32 2.30
CA HIS A 289 19.14 -0.63 3.26
C HIS A 289 18.21 0.03 4.27
N ILE A 290 17.00 -0.53 4.38
CA ILE A 290 16.06 -0.23 5.45
C ILE A 290 16.35 -1.20 6.57
N ARG A 291 17.13 -0.74 7.55
CA ARG A 291 17.50 -1.54 8.73
C ARG A 291 16.43 -1.38 9.79
N GLY A 292 15.89 -2.50 10.30
CA GLY A 292 14.87 -2.45 11.33
C GLY A 292 15.29 -1.54 12.48
N GLY A 293 14.42 -0.62 12.87
CA GLY A 293 14.62 0.17 14.07
C GLY A 293 14.62 -0.73 15.31
N GLY A 294 14.96 -0.18 16.48
CA GLY A 294 14.79 -0.87 17.75
C GLY A 294 13.32 -1.27 18.00
N GLU A 295 12.94 -1.52 19.25
CA GLU A 295 11.57 -1.97 19.57
C GLU A 295 10.44 -1.07 19.02
N GLY A 296 10.73 0.21 18.76
CA GLY A 296 9.79 1.18 18.16
C GLY A 296 9.74 1.25 16.62
N GLY A 297 10.56 0.49 15.87
CA GLY A 297 10.62 0.58 14.41
C GLY A 297 11.29 1.86 13.90
N ILE A 298 11.21 2.11 12.59
CA ILE A 298 11.79 3.31 11.94
C ILE A 298 10.65 4.32 11.74
N PRO A 299 10.70 5.53 12.31
CA PRO A 299 9.65 6.52 12.09
C PRO A 299 9.66 7.02 10.64
N ILE A 300 8.48 7.26 10.08
CA ILE A 300 8.31 7.87 8.76
C ILE A 300 8.26 9.39 8.94
N PRO A 301 9.19 10.16 8.33
CA PRO A 301 9.25 11.61 8.49
C PRO A 301 7.91 12.31 8.18
N GLY A 302 7.49 13.20 9.09
CA GLY A 302 6.26 13.99 8.92
C GLY A 302 4.96 13.23 9.19
N THR A 303 5.03 12.02 9.78
CA THR A 303 3.85 11.22 10.14
C THR A 303 4.05 10.53 11.49
N ASP A 304 2.96 10.07 12.10
CA ASP A 304 3.00 9.25 13.32
C ASP A 304 3.21 7.75 13.02
N ALA A 305 3.42 7.39 11.75
CA ALA A 305 3.58 6.02 11.30
C ALA A 305 5.05 5.56 11.33
N VAL A 306 5.23 4.24 11.38
CA VAL A 306 6.54 3.59 11.29
C VAL A 306 6.62 2.77 10.01
N VAL A 307 7.84 2.59 9.49
CA VAL A 307 8.10 1.75 8.32
C VAL A 307 7.73 0.31 8.66
N ASP A 308 6.83 -0.26 7.86
CA ASP A 308 6.44 -1.65 7.95
C ASP A 308 7.63 -2.60 7.70
N ARG A 309 7.67 -3.69 8.46
CA ARG A 309 8.78 -4.66 8.43
C ARG A 309 8.94 -5.34 7.06
N GLY A 310 7.91 -5.36 6.23
CA GLY A 310 7.96 -5.86 4.87
C GLY A 310 8.91 -5.07 3.95
N TRP A 311 9.29 -3.86 4.34
CA TRP A 311 10.31 -3.05 3.66
C TRP A 311 11.73 -3.32 4.15
N TYR A 312 11.92 -4.05 5.25
CA TYR A 312 13.26 -4.25 5.83
C TYR A 312 14.12 -5.11 4.92
N GLY A 313 15.39 -4.73 4.80
CA GLY A 313 16.34 -5.32 3.86
C GLY A 313 16.83 -4.31 2.84
N ALA A 314 17.12 -4.78 1.64
CA ALA A 314 17.61 -3.94 0.56
C ALA A 314 16.46 -3.35 -0.26
N VAL A 315 16.59 -2.08 -0.64
CA VAL A 315 15.77 -1.46 -1.66
C VAL A 315 16.67 -1.05 -2.81
N VAL A 316 16.32 -1.51 -4.00
CA VAL A 316 17.04 -1.22 -5.24
C VAL A 316 16.22 -0.22 -6.03
N VAL A 317 16.82 0.93 -6.34
CA VAL A 317 16.19 2.02 -7.09
C VAL A 317 16.76 2.05 -8.50
N GLU A 318 15.89 2.07 -9.49
CA GLU A 318 16.25 2.27 -10.89
C GLU A 318 15.76 3.61 -11.43
N ALA A 319 16.65 4.32 -12.13
CA ALA A 319 16.34 5.51 -12.91
C ALA A 319 16.75 5.31 -14.38
N GLU A 320 16.27 6.19 -15.26
CA GLU A 320 16.69 6.24 -16.66
C GLU A 320 18.23 6.37 -16.74
N GLY A 321 18.88 5.64 -17.65
CA GLY A 321 20.36 5.63 -17.78
C GLY A 321 20.95 6.84 -18.50
N THR A 322 20.28 7.98 -18.43
CA THR A 322 20.72 9.27 -18.97
C THR A 322 21.27 10.14 -17.85
N ASN A 323 22.01 11.21 -18.20
CA ASN A 323 22.50 12.16 -17.21
C ASN A 323 21.35 12.86 -16.47
N GLU A 324 20.23 13.09 -17.16
CA GLU A 324 19.00 13.64 -16.59
C GLU A 324 18.38 12.67 -15.58
N GLY A 325 18.36 11.36 -15.87
CA GLY A 325 17.89 10.34 -14.93
C GLY A 325 18.75 10.24 -13.67
N LEU A 326 20.08 10.42 -13.80
CA LEU A 326 20.98 10.50 -12.65
C LEU A 326 20.73 11.75 -11.80
N ALA A 327 20.62 12.91 -12.44
CA ALA A 327 20.33 14.18 -11.78
C ALA A 327 18.97 14.11 -11.06
N GLU A 328 17.94 13.57 -11.71
CA GLU A 328 16.62 13.34 -11.12
C GLU A 328 16.71 12.46 -9.87
N LEU A 329 17.45 11.34 -9.92
CA LEU A 329 17.63 10.46 -8.77
C LEU A 329 18.32 11.18 -7.59
N ARG A 330 19.35 11.99 -7.86
CA ARG A 330 20.04 12.81 -6.84
C ARG A 330 19.12 13.88 -6.26
N ALA A 331 18.32 14.51 -7.11
CA ALA A 331 17.32 15.50 -6.73
C ALA A 331 16.24 14.89 -5.83
N ARG A 332 15.79 13.65 -6.09
CA ARG A 332 14.86 12.88 -5.23
C ARG A 332 15.46 12.48 -3.88
N CYS A 333 16.79 12.41 -3.78
CA CYS A 333 17.50 12.19 -2.51
C CYS A 333 17.71 13.50 -1.72
N GLY A 334 17.39 14.66 -2.29
CA GLY A 334 17.59 15.95 -1.64
C GLY A 334 19.03 16.45 -1.63
N VAL A 335 19.94 15.81 -2.38
CA VAL A 335 21.35 16.24 -2.50
C VAL A 335 21.45 17.59 -3.21
N GLU A 336 20.58 17.80 -4.20
CA GLU A 336 20.46 19.07 -4.93
C GLU A 336 19.26 19.85 -4.42
N ARG A 337 19.19 20.11 -3.11
CA ARG A 337 18.12 20.92 -2.50
C ARG A 337 18.25 22.36 -2.98
N HIS A 338 17.75 22.64 -4.18
CA HIS A 338 17.66 23.99 -4.67
C HIS A 338 16.62 24.73 -3.80
N PRO A 339 16.93 25.90 -3.22
CA PRO A 339 16.00 26.65 -2.36
C PRO A 339 14.70 27.12 -3.06
N ARG A 340 14.50 26.77 -4.33
CA ARG A 340 13.35 27.14 -5.15
C ARG A 340 12.28 26.05 -5.23
N TYR A 341 12.57 24.83 -4.79
CA TYR A 341 11.60 23.74 -4.85
C TYR A 341 10.63 23.82 -3.67
N GLY A 342 9.36 24.11 -3.96
CA GLY A 342 8.30 24.10 -2.97
C GLY A 342 7.93 22.67 -2.54
N GLU A 343 7.23 22.54 -1.41
CA GLU A 343 6.72 21.25 -0.88
C GLU A 343 5.92 20.46 -1.93
N ALA A 344 5.13 21.14 -2.77
CA ALA A 344 4.33 20.47 -3.80
C ALA A 344 5.18 19.73 -4.85
N GLU A 345 6.30 20.32 -5.27
CA GLU A 345 7.21 19.68 -6.22
C GLU A 345 7.97 18.53 -5.56
N TRP A 346 8.23 18.65 -4.25
CA TRP A 346 8.85 17.59 -3.47
C TRP A 346 7.95 16.35 -3.37
N GLU A 347 6.64 16.51 -3.23
CA GLU A 347 5.70 15.39 -3.21
C GLU A 347 5.72 14.58 -4.52
N GLU A 348 5.93 15.22 -5.66
CA GLU A 348 6.04 14.54 -6.96
C GLU A 348 7.33 13.71 -7.07
N ARG A 349 8.39 14.10 -6.36
CA ARG A 349 9.67 13.38 -6.29
C ARG A 349 9.61 12.11 -5.43
N LYS A 350 8.55 11.95 -4.64
CA LYS A 350 8.31 10.72 -3.85
C LYS A 350 7.66 9.60 -4.67
N VAL A 351 7.33 9.83 -5.94
CA VAL A 351 6.57 8.86 -6.75
C VAL A 351 7.49 7.82 -7.39
N PHE A 352 7.26 6.55 -7.07
CA PHE A 352 7.98 5.41 -7.61
C PHE A 352 7.01 4.30 -8.03
N ARG A 353 7.51 3.34 -8.80
CA ARG A 353 6.77 2.13 -9.15
C ARG A 353 7.50 0.91 -8.62
N ILE A 354 6.81 0.03 -7.90
CA ILE A 354 7.39 -1.26 -7.47
C ILE A 354 7.52 -2.19 -8.66
N LEU A 355 8.69 -2.77 -8.87
CA LEU A 355 8.96 -3.80 -9.87
C LEU A 355 8.72 -5.19 -9.25
N ARG A 356 7.48 -5.67 -9.30
CA ARG A 356 7.07 -6.90 -8.59
C ARG A 356 7.81 -8.12 -9.10
N GLU A 357 8.05 -8.21 -10.41
CA GLU A 357 8.75 -9.30 -11.06
C GLU A 357 10.22 -9.43 -10.65
N ARG A 358 10.81 -8.37 -10.09
CA ARG A 358 12.20 -8.35 -9.60
C ARG A 358 12.28 -8.39 -8.07
N SER A 359 11.21 -7.97 -7.41
CA SER A 359 11.14 -7.89 -5.95
C SER A 359 10.98 -9.26 -5.31
N ARG A 360 11.59 -9.43 -4.14
CA ARG A 360 11.52 -10.63 -3.30
C ARG A 360 11.60 -10.23 -1.82
N PRO A 361 11.19 -11.09 -0.87
CA PRO A 361 11.36 -10.80 0.55
C PRO A 361 12.80 -10.40 0.88
N GLY A 362 12.98 -9.26 1.55
CA GLY A 362 14.30 -8.71 1.89
C GLY A 362 15.01 -7.95 0.76
N GLU A 363 14.46 -7.90 -0.45
CA GLU A 363 14.98 -7.09 -1.57
C GLU A 363 13.83 -6.55 -2.44
N ILE A 364 13.49 -5.28 -2.25
CA ILE A 364 12.41 -4.61 -2.98
C ILE A 364 12.99 -3.76 -4.10
N TRP A 365 12.44 -3.91 -5.30
CA TRP A 365 12.85 -3.15 -6.47
C TRP A 365 11.83 -2.07 -6.78
N ILE A 366 12.30 -0.84 -6.94
CA ILE A 366 11.47 0.31 -7.34
C ILE A 366 12.14 1.05 -8.49
N ARG A 367 11.34 1.70 -9.34
CA ARG A 367 11.84 2.61 -10.37
C ARG A 367 11.25 4.01 -10.22
N THR A 368 12.00 5.02 -10.65
CA THR A 368 11.48 6.39 -10.73
C THR A 368 10.30 6.44 -11.70
N VAL A 369 9.34 7.31 -11.39
CA VAL A 369 8.20 7.65 -12.25
C VAL A 369 8.32 9.14 -12.56
N GLY A 370 8.66 9.44 -13.81
CA GLY A 370 8.87 10.81 -14.26
C GLY A 370 7.59 11.49 -14.72
N GLU A 371 7.70 12.79 -15.04
CA GLU A 371 6.58 13.60 -15.54
C GLU A 371 5.97 13.06 -16.84
N LYS A 372 6.78 12.41 -17.69
CA LYS A 372 6.33 11.77 -18.94
C LYS A 372 5.27 10.68 -18.71
N GLU A 373 5.20 10.09 -17.52
CA GLU A 373 4.19 9.08 -17.16
C GLU A 373 2.92 9.68 -16.52
N ARG A 374 2.89 10.99 -16.29
CA ARG A 374 1.72 11.70 -15.73
C ARG A 374 0.58 11.75 -16.75
N LEU A 375 -0.65 11.55 -16.29
CA LEU A 375 -1.84 11.43 -17.13
C LEU A 375 -2.60 12.75 -17.38
N MET A 376 -1.91 13.90 -17.28
CA MET A 376 -2.40 15.29 -17.33
C MET A 376 -2.95 15.85 -16.00
#